data_AF-X2BBW3-F1
#
_entry.id   AF-X2BBW3-F1
#
_cell.length_a   1.000
_cell.length_b   1.000
_cell.length_c   1.000
_cell.angle_alpha   90.00
_cell.angle_beta   90.00
_cell.angle_gamma   90.00
#
_symmetry.space_group_name_H-M   'P 1'
#
loop_
_entity.id
_entity.type
_entity.pdbx_description
1 polymer ?
#
loop_
_entity_poly.entity_id
_entity_poly.type
_entity_poly.pdbx_seq_one_letter_code
_entity_poly.pdbx_strand_id
1 'polypeptide(L)'
;MGRKCLLQQLLDSNVRQIMQLSPSGAMSLFVLRRLLADIMRGLYVLHATGFVHADLKPDNLLWSAQDGCLKVIDFSLSFHCEDKVVGLIQSQGYRAPEVTTWNANRQKQVQIDLFSATTDEVKPCSACDMWSVGCILVEMFSSSKLFTQNRLKEIFPSHVRAPLKFIFSIFILSLKNCRMPTKALLTCQLELLNPNPGLRLSACEALLHPALATPFPGPDYADLLVLPSPILRMMNLTENLTNEDAVKEAEEDVHQMCSQFGSVLQCFACRSGQGQGKIFVHFSYAHQAVTAFHSLSSVTYNGHSVILTYFPLDSWHQRQLF
;
A
#
# COMPACT_ATOMS: atom_id res chain seq x y z
N MET A 1 -17.62 -21.05 -29.14
CA MET A 1 -17.58 -19.67 -28.60
C MET A 1 -16.31 -19.51 -27.77
N GLY A 2 -15.45 -18.54 -28.08
CA GLY A 2 -14.22 -18.28 -27.31
C GLY A 2 -14.49 -17.34 -26.13
N ARG A 3 -13.89 -17.62 -24.97
CA ARG A 3 -13.88 -16.68 -23.82
C ARG A 3 -12.77 -15.65 -24.03
N LYS A 4 -13.03 -14.39 -23.65
CA LYS A 4 -11.98 -13.37 -23.59
C LYS A 4 -11.15 -13.60 -22.33
N CYS A 5 -9.83 -13.67 -22.49
CA CYS A 5 -8.89 -13.86 -21.40
C CYS A 5 -7.92 -12.67 -21.38
N LEU A 6 -7.59 -12.19 -20.18
CA LEU A 6 -6.56 -11.18 -19.96
C LEU A 6 -5.38 -11.87 -19.26
N LEU A 7 -4.22 -11.93 -19.92
CA LEU A 7 -2.99 -12.43 -19.32
C LEU A 7 -2.23 -11.25 -18.72
N GLN A 8 -1.94 -11.32 -17.41
CA GLN A 8 -1.30 -10.24 -16.67
C GLN A 8 -0.14 -10.79 -15.82
N GLN A 9 0.72 -9.90 -15.34
CA GLN A 9 1.74 -10.24 -14.34
C GLN A 9 1.06 -10.82 -13.10
N LEU A 10 1.62 -11.93 -12.57
CA LEU A 10 1.23 -12.44 -11.26
C LEU A 10 1.80 -11.52 -10.17
N LEU A 11 0.92 -11.04 -9.31
CA LEU A 11 1.26 -10.20 -8.15
C LEU A 11 1.05 -11.00 -6.85
N ASP A 12 1.52 -10.42 -5.74
CA ASP A 12 1.52 -11.06 -4.42
C ASP A 12 0.28 -10.63 -3.61
N SER A 13 0.47 -10.30 -2.33
CA SER A 13 -0.60 -9.96 -1.40
C SER A 13 -1.26 -8.61 -1.73
N ASN A 14 -2.57 -8.56 -1.60
CA ASN A 14 -3.29 -7.28 -1.60
C ASN A 14 -3.17 -6.56 -0.25
N VAL A 15 -3.49 -5.25 -0.22
CA VAL A 15 -3.40 -4.45 1.02
C VAL A 15 -4.26 -5.05 2.15
N ARG A 16 -5.39 -5.69 1.83
CA ARG A 16 -6.23 -6.35 2.84
C ARG A 16 -5.48 -7.49 3.54
N GLN A 17 -4.78 -8.31 2.79
CA GLN A 17 -3.95 -9.40 3.32
C GLN A 17 -2.73 -8.86 4.07
N ILE A 18 -2.09 -7.80 3.56
CA ILE A 18 -0.93 -7.17 4.21
C ILE A 18 -1.31 -6.64 5.60
N MET A 19 -2.49 -6.01 5.75
CA MET A 19 -2.97 -5.55 7.07
C MET A 19 -3.11 -6.70 8.08
N GLN A 20 -3.41 -7.92 7.62
CA GLN A 20 -3.54 -9.10 8.49
C GLN A 20 -2.18 -9.65 8.97
N LEU A 21 -1.07 -9.24 8.34
CA LEU A 21 0.29 -9.61 8.76
C LEU A 21 0.78 -8.77 9.94
N SER A 22 0.17 -7.63 10.23
CA SER A 22 0.53 -6.81 11.39
C SER A 22 -0.06 -7.41 12.67
N PRO A 23 0.75 -7.74 13.71
CA PRO A 23 0.26 -8.32 14.96
C PRO A 23 -0.76 -7.44 15.70
N SER A 24 -0.65 -6.11 15.56
CA SER A 24 -1.57 -5.14 16.17
C SER A 24 -2.77 -4.81 15.26
N GLY A 25 -2.79 -5.35 14.04
CA GLY A 25 -3.72 -5.00 12.96
C GLY A 25 -3.46 -3.63 12.32
N ALA A 26 -2.76 -2.71 13.01
CA ALA A 26 -2.38 -1.40 12.49
C ALA A 26 -1.03 -1.47 11.79
N MET A 27 -0.92 -0.88 10.60
CA MET A 27 0.36 -0.80 9.90
C MET A 27 1.22 0.32 10.46
N SER A 28 2.54 0.11 10.45
CA SER A 28 3.50 1.15 10.82
C SER A 28 3.39 2.32 9.86
N LEU A 29 3.87 3.48 10.32
CA LEU A 29 3.91 4.67 9.48
C LEU A 29 4.87 4.53 8.30
N PHE A 30 5.91 3.69 8.42
CA PHE A 30 6.83 3.39 7.32
C PHE A 30 6.10 2.67 6.18
N VAL A 31 5.41 1.57 6.50
CA VAL A 31 4.64 0.80 5.52
C VAL A 31 3.52 1.66 4.92
N LEU A 32 2.74 2.35 5.76
CA LEU A 32 1.67 3.26 5.32
C LEU A 32 2.17 4.28 4.30
N ARG A 33 3.29 4.94 4.60
CA ARG A 33 3.87 5.96 3.75
C ARG A 33 4.37 5.37 2.42
N ARG A 34 5.02 4.21 2.46
CA ARG A 34 5.51 3.52 1.26
C ARG A 34 4.35 3.17 0.32
N LEU A 35 3.31 2.52 0.86
CA LEU A 35 2.13 2.16 0.08
C LEU A 35 1.40 3.39 -0.45
N LEU A 36 1.25 4.45 0.36
CA LEU A 36 0.64 5.71 -0.09
C LEU A 36 1.42 6.32 -1.27
N ALA A 37 2.75 6.35 -1.20
CA ALA A 37 3.57 6.89 -2.28
C ALA A 37 3.33 6.16 -3.61
N ASP A 38 3.28 4.83 -3.59
CA ASP A 38 3.03 4.02 -4.79
C ASP A 38 1.63 4.25 -5.37
N ILE A 39 0.60 4.32 -4.50
CA ILE A 39 -0.78 4.64 -4.92
C ILE A 39 -0.82 6.03 -5.58
N MET A 40 -0.22 7.04 -4.95
CA MET A 40 -0.22 8.40 -5.50
C MET A 40 0.51 8.49 -6.84
N ARG A 41 1.64 7.78 -7.02
CA ARG A 41 2.34 7.73 -8.32
C ARG A 41 1.46 7.08 -9.41
N GLY A 42 0.80 5.96 -9.09
CA GLY A 42 -0.11 5.29 -10.02
C GLY A 42 -1.29 6.17 -10.42
N LEU A 43 -1.93 6.83 -9.45
CA LEU A 43 -3.07 7.72 -9.70
C LEU A 43 -2.67 9.01 -10.40
N TYR A 44 -1.49 9.55 -10.13
CA TYR A 44 -0.98 10.72 -10.85
C TYR A 44 -0.92 10.45 -12.37
N VAL A 45 -0.37 9.29 -12.77
CA VAL A 45 -0.34 8.89 -14.18
C VAL A 45 -1.74 8.63 -14.73
N LEU A 46 -2.56 7.86 -14.01
CA LEU A 46 -3.92 7.52 -14.44
C LEU A 46 -4.77 8.77 -14.67
N HIS A 47 -4.79 9.68 -13.70
CA HIS A 47 -5.59 10.91 -13.76
C HIS A 47 -5.07 11.89 -14.80
N ALA A 48 -3.75 11.93 -15.05
CA ALA A 48 -3.18 12.73 -16.14
C ALA A 48 -3.63 12.26 -17.53
N THR A 49 -4.00 10.98 -17.68
CA THR A 49 -4.58 10.45 -18.93
C THR A 49 -6.09 10.61 -19.03
N GLY A 50 -6.73 11.31 -18.08
CA GLY A 50 -8.17 11.55 -18.08
C GLY A 50 -9.02 10.39 -17.55
N PHE A 51 -8.39 9.28 -17.14
CA PHE A 51 -9.09 8.14 -16.56
C PHE A 51 -9.27 8.26 -15.04
N VAL A 52 -10.39 7.73 -14.56
CA VAL A 52 -10.72 7.58 -13.14
C VAL A 52 -10.85 6.08 -12.86
N HIS A 53 -10.22 5.58 -11.79
CA HIS A 53 -10.28 4.16 -11.47
C HIS A 53 -11.68 3.74 -11.00
N ALA A 54 -12.28 4.55 -10.12
CA ALA A 54 -13.64 4.47 -9.63
C ALA A 54 -13.99 3.22 -8.79
N ASP A 55 -13.01 2.43 -8.36
CA ASP A 55 -13.21 1.29 -7.43
C ASP A 55 -11.97 0.96 -6.60
N LEU A 56 -11.27 1.99 -6.14
CA LEU A 56 -10.14 1.79 -5.24
C LEU A 56 -10.63 1.25 -3.90
N LYS A 57 -10.04 0.13 -3.50
CA LYS A 57 -10.24 -0.57 -2.23
C LYS A 57 -8.98 -1.40 -1.93
N PRO A 58 -8.76 -1.84 -0.69
CA PRO A 58 -7.57 -2.62 -0.33
C PRO A 58 -7.37 -3.88 -1.19
N ASP A 59 -8.47 -4.46 -1.70
CA ASP A 59 -8.47 -5.65 -2.55
C ASP A 59 -7.94 -5.38 -3.97
N ASN A 60 -8.02 -4.13 -4.45
CA ASN A 60 -7.60 -3.70 -5.79
C ASN A 60 -6.21 -3.03 -5.79
N LEU A 61 -5.45 -3.22 -4.70
CA LEU A 61 -4.10 -2.72 -4.51
C LEU A 61 -3.21 -3.90 -4.13
N LEU A 62 -2.39 -4.38 -5.07
CA LEU A 62 -1.55 -5.57 -4.88
C LEU A 62 -0.08 -5.21 -4.81
N TRP A 63 0.62 -5.83 -3.88
CA TRP A 63 2.06 -5.75 -3.78
C TRP A 63 2.71 -6.60 -4.87
N SER A 64 3.74 -6.06 -5.50
CA SER A 64 4.68 -6.83 -6.31
C SER A 64 5.96 -6.97 -5.51
N ALA A 65 6.20 -8.16 -4.97
CA ALA A 65 7.43 -8.46 -4.26
C ALA A 65 8.62 -8.40 -5.22
N GLN A 66 8.45 -8.85 -6.46
CA GLN A 66 9.47 -8.78 -7.49
C GLN A 66 9.93 -7.36 -7.80
N ASP A 67 8.98 -6.43 -7.92
CA ASP A 67 9.27 -5.03 -8.29
C ASP A 67 9.43 -4.13 -7.06
N GLY A 68 9.14 -4.65 -5.86
CA GLY A 68 9.19 -3.92 -4.60
C GLY A 68 8.21 -2.74 -4.54
N CYS A 69 7.05 -2.81 -5.20
CA CYS A 69 6.09 -1.70 -5.24
C CYS A 69 4.62 -2.17 -5.19
N LEU A 70 3.72 -1.29 -4.77
CA LEU A 70 2.27 -1.52 -4.86
C LEU A 70 1.75 -1.15 -6.26
N LYS A 71 0.85 -1.97 -6.80
CA LYS A 71 0.21 -1.78 -8.11
C LYS A 71 -1.31 -1.72 -7.96
N VAL A 72 -1.90 -0.80 -8.71
CA VAL A 72 -3.36 -0.66 -8.84
C VAL A 72 -3.85 -1.65 -9.90
N ILE A 73 -4.90 -2.41 -9.57
CA ILE A 73 -5.49 -3.41 -10.47
C ILE A 73 -7.01 -3.22 -10.57
N ASP A 74 -7.63 -3.97 -11.48
CA ASP A 74 -9.09 -4.02 -11.67
C ASP A 74 -9.72 -2.69 -12.11
N PHE A 75 -9.52 -2.38 -13.39
CA PHE A 75 -10.09 -1.20 -14.06
C PHE A 75 -11.51 -1.44 -14.60
N SER A 76 -12.24 -2.43 -14.08
CA SER A 76 -13.55 -2.82 -14.61
C SER A 76 -14.64 -1.74 -14.47
N LEU A 77 -14.51 -0.87 -13.48
CA LEU A 77 -15.41 0.28 -13.25
C LEU A 77 -14.80 1.62 -13.70
N SER A 78 -13.60 1.59 -14.29
CA SER A 78 -12.91 2.81 -14.71
C SER A 78 -13.63 3.48 -15.87
N PHE A 79 -13.54 4.81 -15.91
CA PHE A 79 -14.16 5.61 -16.96
C PHE A 79 -13.25 6.78 -17.33
N HIS A 80 -13.38 7.25 -18.58
CA HIS A 80 -12.72 8.45 -19.05
C HIS A 80 -13.54 9.69 -18.69
N CYS A 81 -12.89 10.82 -18.40
CA CYS A 81 -13.55 12.07 -18.04
C CYS A 81 -14.55 12.55 -19.12
N GLU A 82 -14.31 12.20 -20.39
CA GLU A 82 -15.17 12.51 -21.54
C GLU A 82 -16.36 11.54 -21.72
N ASP A 83 -16.38 10.40 -21.01
CA ASP A 83 -17.46 9.41 -21.18
C ASP A 83 -18.82 10.00 -20.81
N LYS A 84 -19.80 9.89 -21.71
CA LYS A 84 -21.15 10.44 -21.49
C LYS A 84 -21.98 9.63 -20.50
N VAL A 85 -21.68 8.32 -20.40
CA VAL A 85 -22.41 7.37 -19.57
C VAL A 85 -21.45 6.73 -18.60
N VAL A 86 -21.68 6.95 -17.31
CA VAL A 86 -20.95 6.29 -16.22
C VAL A 86 -21.96 5.51 -15.40
N GLY A 87 -21.68 4.23 -15.18
CA GLY A 87 -22.53 3.32 -14.42
C GLY A 87 -22.48 3.58 -12.91
N LEU A 88 -22.84 2.54 -12.16
CA LEU A 88 -22.62 2.52 -10.72
C LEU A 88 -21.14 2.30 -10.44
N ILE A 89 -20.56 3.16 -9.62
CA ILE A 89 -19.13 3.13 -9.30
C ILE A 89 -18.90 3.09 -7.79
N GLN A 90 -17.68 2.71 -7.40
CA GLN A 90 -17.18 2.57 -6.05
C GLN A 90 -17.92 1.58 -5.15
N SER A 91 -17.13 0.67 -4.60
CA SER A 91 -17.52 -0.24 -3.52
C SER A 91 -17.95 0.50 -2.25
N GLN A 92 -18.91 -0.10 -1.53
CA GLN A 92 -19.36 0.43 -0.24
C GLN A 92 -18.20 0.46 0.78
N GLY A 93 -18.11 1.53 1.57
CA GLY A 93 -17.06 1.74 2.56
C GLY A 93 -15.90 2.63 2.07
N TYR A 94 -15.70 2.70 0.75
CA TYR A 94 -14.70 3.57 0.10
C TYR A 94 -15.33 4.62 -0.83
N ARG A 95 -16.67 4.67 -0.83
CA ARG A 95 -17.46 5.51 -1.71
C ARG A 95 -17.46 6.96 -1.26
N ALA A 96 -17.20 7.88 -2.18
CA ALA A 96 -17.23 9.31 -1.94
C ALA A 96 -18.67 9.83 -1.76
N PRO A 97 -18.86 10.98 -1.06
CA PRO A 97 -20.17 11.57 -0.88
C PRO A 97 -20.87 11.91 -2.20
N GLU A 98 -20.15 12.52 -3.14
CA GLU A 98 -20.68 12.88 -4.45
C GLU A 98 -21.07 11.65 -5.29
N VAL A 99 -20.31 10.54 -5.16
CA VAL A 99 -20.62 9.26 -5.81
C VAL A 99 -21.84 8.60 -5.19
N THR A 100 -22.08 8.79 -3.90
CA THR A 100 -23.29 8.29 -3.25
C THR A 100 -24.54 8.93 -3.85
N THR A 101 -24.51 10.24 -4.08
CA THR A 101 -25.59 10.95 -4.78
C THR A 101 -25.74 10.47 -6.23
N TRP A 102 -24.64 10.37 -6.98
CA TRP A 102 -24.62 9.87 -8.36
C TRP A 102 -25.27 8.48 -8.47
N ASN A 103 -24.81 7.51 -7.67
CA ASN A 103 -25.34 6.15 -7.70
C ASN A 103 -26.82 6.09 -7.34
N ALA A 104 -27.27 6.90 -6.38
CA ALA A 104 -28.68 6.96 -5.98
C ALA A 104 -29.57 7.51 -7.11
N ASN A 105 -29.10 8.54 -7.84
CA ASN A 105 -29.80 9.08 -8.99
C ASN A 105 -29.85 8.08 -10.15
N ARG A 106 -28.74 7.40 -10.45
CA ARG A 106 -28.69 6.36 -11.48
C ARG A 106 -29.64 5.20 -11.19
N GLN A 107 -29.73 4.76 -9.94
CA GLN A 107 -30.67 3.71 -9.55
C GLN A 107 -32.14 4.14 -9.73
N LYS A 108 -32.47 5.42 -9.49
CA LYS A 108 -33.80 5.98 -9.73
C LYS A 108 -34.10 6.16 -11.23
N GLN A 109 -33.13 6.60 -12.02
CA GLN A 109 -33.25 6.75 -13.48
C GLN A 109 -33.43 5.40 -14.18
N VAL A 110 -32.89 4.30 -13.64
CA VAL A 110 -33.17 2.94 -14.16
C VAL A 110 -34.65 2.53 -13.95
N GLN A 111 -35.41 3.22 -13.08
CA GLN A 111 -36.84 2.98 -12.86
C GLN A 111 -37.77 3.90 -13.68
N ILE A 112 -37.26 4.92 -14.37
CA ILE A 112 -38.05 5.88 -15.14
C ILE A 112 -37.36 6.10 -16.50
N ASP A 113 -37.98 5.69 -17.59
CA ASP A 113 -37.43 5.71 -18.96
C ASP A 113 -36.57 6.95 -19.32
N LEU A 114 -35.25 6.71 -19.40
CA LEU A 114 -34.18 7.21 -20.30
C LEU A 114 -34.15 8.64 -20.91
N PHE A 115 -35.11 9.55 -20.71
CA PHE A 115 -35.16 10.81 -21.49
C PHE A 115 -35.04 12.14 -20.74
N SER A 116 -34.83 12.16 -19.42
CA SER A 116 -34.56 13.42 -18.71
C SER A 116 -33.22 13.40 -17.99
N ALA A 117 -32.13 13.60 -18.73
CA ALA A 117 -30.88 14.05 -18.12
C ALA A 117 -31.10 15.48 -17.63
N THR A 118 -31.40 15.64 -16.34
CA THR A 118 -31.44 16.96 -15.70
C THR A 118 -30.02 17.54 -15.67
N THR A 119 -29.89 18.79 -16.08
CA THR A 119 -28.63 19.51 -16.38
C THR A 119 -27.73 19.82 -15.18
N ASP A 120 -28.12 19.45 -13.96
CA ASP A 120 -27.40 19.80 -12.72
C ASP A 120 -26.68 18.60 -12.05
N GLU A 121 -26.66 17.43 -12.70
CA GLU A 121 -25.99 16.26 -12.13
C GLU A 121 -24.47 16.33 -12.30
N VAL A 122 -23.76 16.57 -11.19
CA VAL A 122 -22.29 16.61 -11.18
C VAL A 122 -21.75 15.20 -11.36
N LYS A 123 -21.20 14.92 -12.56
CA LYS A 123 -20.48 13.68 -12.86
C LYS A 123 -19.27 13.55 -11.91
N PRO A 124 -19.08 12.39 -11.25
CA PRO A 124 -17.87 12.12 -10.46
C PRO A 124 -16.60 12.28 -11.30
N CYS A 125 -15.55 12.82 -10.68
CA CYS A 125 -14.23 13.01 -11.28
C CYS A 125 -13.16 12.26 -10.48
N SER A 126 -11.88 12.43 -10.86
CA SER A 126 -10.73 11.83 -10.19
C SER A 126 -10.67 12.06 -8.67
N ALA A 127 -11.30 13.12 -8.16
CA ALA A 127 -11.42 13.37 -6.73
C ALA A 127 -12.08 12.20 -5.97
N CYS A 128 -12.97 11.42 -6.61
CA CYS A 128 -13.60 10.28 -5.94
C CYS A 128 -12.61 9.17 -5.59
N ASP A 129 -11.59 8.94 -6.43
CA ASP A 129 -10.48 8.01 -6.15
C ASP A 129 -9.69 8.49 -4.92
N MET A 130 -9.41 9.79 -4.84
CA MET A 130 -8.67 10.39 -3.72
C MET A 130 -9.39 10.18 -2.38
N TRP A 131 -10.73 10.23 -2.38
CA TRP A 131 -11.53 9.90 -1.20
C TRP A 131 -11.39 8.43 -0.81
N SER A 132 -11.44 7.52 -1.79
CA SER A 132 -11.25 6.09 -1.54
C SER A 132 -9.88 5.82 -0.92
N VAL A 133 -8.82 6.49 -1.39
CA VAL A 133 -7.49 6.44 -0.77
C VAL A 133 -7.52 6.93 0.67
N GLY A 134 -8.18 8.05 0.96
CA GLY A 134 -8.36 8.54 2.33
C GLY A 134 -8.99 7.49 3.25
N CYS A 135 -10.02 6.79 2.76
CA CYS A 135 -10.67 5.69 3.49
C CYS A 135 -9.73 4.50 3.70
N ILE A 136 -8.96 4.12 2.67
CA ILE A 136 -7.96 3.05 2.74
C ILE A 136 -6.88 3.38 3.78
N LEU A 137 -6.35 4.61 3.79
CA LEU A 137 -5.37 5.04 4.79
C LEU A 137 -5.92 4.91 6.22
N VAL A 138 -7.19 5.23 6.44
CA VAL A 138 -7.81 5.08 7.77
C VAL A 138 -7.90 3.61 8.16
N GLU A 139 -8.31 2.74 7.24
CA GLU A 139 -8.39 1.31 7.47
C GLU A 139 -7.01 0.71 7.78
N MET A 140 -5.98 1.11 7.02
CA MET A 140 -4.61 0.68 7.23
C MET A 140 -4.03 1.12 8.58
N PHE A 141 -4.39 2.33 9.04
CA PHE A 141 -3.91 2.85 10.33
C PHE A 141 -4.68 2.30 11.53
N SER A 142 -5.98 2.03 11.38
CA SER A 142 -6.88 1.66 12.49
C SER A 142 -7.33 0.20 12.50
N SER A 143 -6.94 -0.60 11.49
CA SER A 143 -7.46 -1.94 11.19
C SER A 143 -8.97 -2.02 10.94
N SER A 144 -9.65 -0.86 10.87
CA SER A 144 -11.11 -0.75 10.84
C SER A 144 -11.58 0.14 9.70
N LYS A 145 -12.57 -0.33 8.93
CA LYS A 145 -13.21 0.48 7.89
C LYS A 145 -13.79 1.75 8.49
N LEU A 146 -13.50 2.91 7.89
CA LEU A 146 -14.09 4.18 8.33
C LEU A 146 -15.62 4.13 8.25
N PHE A 147 -16.14 3.68 7.12
CA PHE A 147 -17.57 3.58 6.86
C PHE A 147 -18.00 2.10 6.72
N THR A 148 -18.84 1.62 7.63
CA THR A 148 -19.47 0.27 7.59
C THR A 148 -20.98 0.41 7.45
N GLN A 149 -21.70 -0.62 6.97
CA GLN A 149 -23.16 -0.56 6.79
C GLN A 149 -23.93 -0.09 8.04
N ASN A 150 -23.53 -0.53 9.23
CA ASN A 150 -24.18 -0.14 10.48
C ASN A 150 -23.87 1.32 10.84
N ARG A 151 -22.60 1.74 10.72
CA ARG A 151 -22.23 3.14 10.90
C ARG A 151 -22.92 4.03 9.87
N LEU A 152 -23.01 3.64 8.60
CA LEU A 152 -23.70 4.38 7.53
C LEU A 152 -25.18 4.62 7.85
N LYS A 153 -25.89 3.72 8.55
CA LYS A 153 -27.30 3.96 8.93
C LYS A 153 -27.45 4.97 10.08
N GLU A 154 -26.53 4.96 11.04
CA GLU A 154 -26.49 5.93 12.16
C GLU A 154 -25.96 7.31 11.74
N ILE A 155 -25.09 7.33 10.73
CA ILE A 155 -24.36 8.50 10.20
C ILE A 155 -25.17 9.25 9.12
N PHE A 156 -26.10 8.57 8.44
CA PHE A 156 -26.90 9.14 7.34
C PHE A 156 -28.40 9.40 7.62
N PRO A 157 -28.89 9.67 8.85
CA PRO A 157 -30.18 10.34 9.00
C PRO A 157 -29.96 11.84 8.74
N SER A 158 -30.08 12.26 7.47
CA SER A 158 -30.03 13.66 7.00
C SER A 158 -28.79 14.48 7.41
N HIS A 159 -28.01 14.91 6.40
CA HIS A 159 -26.81 15.77 6.46
C HIS A 159 -25.45 15.04 6.64
N VAL A 160 -24.79 14.80 5.51
CA VAL A 160 -23.39 14.33 5.32
C VAL A 160 -22.34 15.08 6.18
N ARG A 161 -22.68 16.25 6.73
CA ARG A 161 -21.76 17.12 7.50
C ARG A 161 -21.44 16.64 8.92
N ALA A 162 -22.34 15.97 9.64
CA ALA A 162 -22.14 15.66 11.06
C ALA A 162 -21.09 14.55 11.35
N PRO A 163 -21.03 13.46 10.58
CA PRO A 163 -20.08 12.37 10.83
C PRO A 163 -18.64 12.70 10.44
N LEU A 164 -18.48 13.45 9.34
CA LEU A 164 -17.18 13.99 8.96
C LEU A 164 -16.69 14.96 10.03
N LYS A 165 -17.55 15.82 10.60
CA LYS A 165 -17.17 16.66 11.75
C LYS A 165 -16.73 15.84 12.96
N PHE A 166 -17.37 14.70 13.25
CA PHE A 166 -16.98 13.82 14.37
C PHE A 166 -15.64 13.14 14.13
N ILE A 167 -15.43 12.55 12.95
CA ILE A 167 -14.16 11.95 12.53
C ILE A 167 -13.06 13.02 12.55
N PHE A 168 -13.29 14.17 11.92
CA PHE A 168 -12.35 15.30 11.94
C PHE A 168 -12.08 15.78 13.37
N SER A 169 -13.06 15.80 14.26
CA SER A 169 -12.84 16.19 15.67
C SER A 169 -11.90 15.22 16.38
N ILE A 170 -12.12 13.91 16.24
CA ILE A 170 -11.24 12.88 16.81
C ILE A 170 -9.83 12.98 16.22
N PHE A 171 -9.71 13.10 14.90
CA PHE A 171 -8.42 13.21 14.23
C PHE A 171 -7.69 14.52 14.59
N ILE A 172 -8.39 15.65 14.69
CA ILE A 172 -7.83 16.93 15.13
C ILE A 172 -7.38 16.84 16.59
N LEU A 173 -8.11 16.14 17.45
CA LEU A 173 -7.69 15.87 18.84
C LEU A 173 -6.41 15.03 18.86
N SER A 174 -6.31 13.97 18.05
CA SER A 174 -5.08 13.17 17.89
C SER A 174 -3.90 13.99 17.36
N LEU A 175 -4.14 14.89 16.39
CA LEU A 175 -3.10 15.75 15.79
C LEU A 175 -2.41 16.68 16.80
N LYS A 176 -3.09 17.10 17.89
CA LYS A 176 -2.52 18.02 18.88
C LYS A 176 -1.34 17.42 19.66
N ASN A 177 -1.28 16.10 19.80
CA ASN A 177 -0.28 15.39 20.60
C ASN A 177 0.69 14.54 19.77
N CYS A 178 0.50 14.44 18.45
CA CYS A 178 1.37 13.66 17.58
C CYS A 178 2.64 14.45 17.18
N ARG A 179 3.79 13.79 17.28
CA ARG A 179 5.05 14.29 16.71
C ARG A 179 5.04 14.17 15.19
N MET A 180 5.91 14.93 14.52
CA MET A 180 6.29 14.61 13.14
C MET A 180 7.02 13.26 13.17
N PRO A 181 6.81 12.34 12.22
CA PRO A 181 6.12 12.49 10.92
C PRO A 181 4.63 12.08 10.93
N THR A 182 4.13 11.52 12.03
CA THR A 182 2.73 11.08 12.18
C THR A 182 1.74 12.20 11.86
N LYS A 183 2.02 13.42 12.33
CA LYS A 183 1.19 14.59 12.09
C LYS A 183 0.98 14.86 10.59
N ALA A 184 2.04 14.75 9.78
CA ALA A 184 1.94 15.00 8.34
C ALA A 184 1.06 13.97 7.63
N LEU A 185 1.21 12.68 7.96
CA LEU A 185 0.36 11.63 7.38
C LEU A 185 -1.12 11.81 7.74
N LEU A 186 -1.40 12.19 8.99
CA LEU A 186 -2.76 12.48 9.44
C LEU A 186 -3.35 13.72 8.75
N THR A 187 -2.57 14.79 8.55
CA THR A 187 -3.01 15.96 7.77
C THR A 187 -3.33 15.58 6.32
N CYS A 188 -2.43 14.84 5.66
CA CYS A 188 -2.66 14.35 4.29
C CYS A 188 -3.96 13.54 4.20
N GLN A 189 -4.22 12.66 5.16
CA GLN A 189 -5.43 11.86 5.22
C GLN A 189 -6.70 12.71 5.36
N LEU A 190 -6.67 13.78 6.16
CA LEU A 190 -7.81 14.70 6.28
C LEU A 190 -8.09 15.45 4.97
N GLU A 191 -7.05 15.87 4.26
CA GLU A 191 -7.18 16.56 2.97
C GLU A 191 -7.70 15.62 1.86
N LEU A 192 -7.33 14.34 1.88
CA LEU A 192 -7.91 13.30 1.04
C LEU A 192 -9.39 13.03 1.36
N LEU A 193 -9.78 13.18 2.63
CA LEU A 193 -11.17 13.02 3.10
C LEU A 193 -11.98 14.33 3.10
N ASN A 194 -11.53 15.34 2.34
CA ASN A 194 -12.30 16.57 2.20
C ASN A 194 -13.66 16.29 1.53
N PRO A 195 -14.80 16.65 2.14
CA PRO A 195 -16.12 16.43 1.54
C PRO A 195 -16.34 17.22 0.26
N ASN A 196 -15.64 18.34 0.07
CA ASN A 196 -15.72 19.10 -1.17
C ASN A 196 -14.72 18.50 -2.18
N PRO A 197 -15.16 17.88 -3.28
CA PRO A 197 -14.26 17.29 -4.27
C PRO A 197 -13.35 18.32 -4.94
N GLY A 198 -13.76 19.59 -5.05
CA GLY A 198 -12.93 20.66 -5.61
C GLY A 198 -11.84 21.19 -4.67
N LEU A 199 -11.87 20.83 -3.39
CA LEU A 199 -10.85 21.16 -2.39
C LEU A 199 -10.11 19.91 -1.88
N ARG A 200 -10.37 18.75 -2.50
CA ARG A 200 -9.80 17.47 -2.10
C ARG A 200 -8.42 17.33 -2.72
N LEU A 201 -7.47 16.87 -1.91
CA LEU A 201 -6.08 16.69 -2.33
C LEU A 201 -6.00 15.81 -3.58
N SER A 202 -5.34 16.29 -4.63
CA SER A 202 -5.04 15.52 -5.83
C SER A 202 -3.81 14.61 -5.63
N ALA A 203 -3.61 13.63 -6.52
CA ALA A 203 -2.44 12.75 -6.47
C ALA A 203 -1.12 13.53 -6.63
N CYS A 204 -1.10 14.56 -7.49
CA CYS A 204 0.06 15.44 -7.68
C CYS A 204 0.39 16.20 -6.39
N GLU A 205 -0.60 16.84 -5.77
CA GLU A 205 -0.42 17.59 -4.53
C GLU A 205 0.00 16.66 -3.37
N ALA A 206 -0.56 15.45 -3.31
CA ALA A 206 -0.20 14.47 -2.30
C ALA A 206 1.26 14.01 -2.39
N LEU A 207 1.81 13.85 -3.61
CA LEU A 207 3.24 13.53 -3.82
C LEU A 207 4.16 14.65 -3.30
N LEU A 208 3.71 15.91 -3.35
CA LEU A 208 4.43 17.07 -2.84
C LEU A 208 4.16 17.35 -1.35
N HIS A 209 3.14 16.71 -0.78
CA HIS A 209 2.73 16.92 0.60
C HIS A 209 3.84 16.47 1.58
N PRO A 210 4.06 17.18 2.72
CA PRO A 210 5.10 16.81 3.70
C PRO A 210 5.06 15.35 4.17
N ALA A 211 3.89 14.72 4.11
CA ALA A 211 3.69 13.30 4.39
C ALA A 211 4.56 12.37 3.52
N LEU A 212 4.80 12.76 2.26
CA LEU A 212 5.57 12.00 1.27
C LEU A 212 6.89 12.68 0.87
N ALA A 213 7.01 14.00 1.00
CA ALA A 213 8.18 14.76 0.56
C ALA A 213 9.31 14.87 1.60
N THR A 214 9.01 14.79 2.90
CA THR A 214 10.03 14.97 3.97
C THR A 214 10.76 13.67 4.29
N PRO A 215 12.06 13.65 4.62
CA PRO A 215 12.74 12.42 5.03
C PRO A 215 11.99 11.68 6.15
N PHE A 216 11.80 10.38 5.99
CA PHE A 216 11.14 9.52 6.98
C PHE A 216 12.18 8.62 7.66
N PRO A 217 12.02 8.30 8.96
CA PRO A 217 12.87 7.29 9.60
C PRO A 217 12.94 6.01 8.78
N GLY A 218 14.09 5.33 8.80
CA GLY A 218 14.21 4.01 8.18
C GLY A 218 13.23 3.00 8.78
N PRO A 219 13.00 1.86 8.11
CA PRO A 219 12.13 0.82 8.61
C PRO A 219 12.66 0.25 9.93
N ASP A 220 11.76 -0.13 10.82
CA ASP A 220 12.13 -0.99 11.95
C ASP A 220 12.24 -2.47 11.51
N TYR A 221 12.59 -3.35 12.45
CA TYR A 221 12.69 -4.78 12.16
C TYR A 221 11.36 -5.38 11.69
N ALA A 222 10.23 -5.00 12.30
CA ALA A 222 8.92 -5.55 11.99
C ALA A 222 8.45 -5.12 10.59
N ASP A 223 8.75 -3.88 10.19
CA ASP A 223 8.47 -3.36 8.84
C ASP A 223 9.07 -4.22 7.74
N LEU A 224 10.28 -4.74 7.99
CA LEU A 224 11.03 -5.56 7.04
C LEU A 224 10.55 -7.02 6.97
N LEU A 225 9.53 -7.38 7.76
CA LEU A 225 8.87 -8.69 7.67
C LEU A 225 7.56 -8.62 6.86
N VAL A 226 7.00 -7.42 6.68
CA VAL A 226 5.63 -7.23 6.15
C VAL A 226 5.59 -7.22 4.62
N LEU A 227 6.59 -6.61 3.97
CA LEU A 227 6.62 -6.43 2.52
C LEU A 227 7.73 -7.29 1.90
N PRO A 228 7.37 -8.42 1.26
CA PRO A 228 8.36 -9.30 0.64
C PRO A 228 9.14 -8.63 -0.49
N SER A 229 10.38 -9.06 -0.69
CA SER A 229 11.24 -8.68 -1.80
C SER A 229 12.08 -9.87 -2.26
N PRO A 230 12.74 -9.83 -3.43
CA PRO A 230 13.64 -10.90 -3.86
C PRO A 230 14.95 -10.94 -3.05
N ILE A 231 15.12 -10.10 -2.04
CA ILE A 231 16.36 -9.97 -1.30
C ILE A 231 16.11 -10.28 0.17
N LEU A 232 16.82 -11.27 0.68
CA LEU A 232 16.88 -11.58 2.09
C LEU A 232 18.12 -10.98 2.73
N ARG A 233 17.98 -10.60 3.99
CA ARG A 233 19.07 -10.15 4.85
C ARG A 233 19.11 -11.00 6.10
N MET A 234 20.21 -11.70 6.30
CA MET A 234 20.51 -12.49 7.49
C MET A 234 21.27 -11.62 8.48
N MET A 235 20.73 -11.50 9.69
CA MET A 235 21.21 -10.51 10.65
C MET A 235 22.38 -11.02 11.49
N ASN A 236 22.35 -12.27 11.93
CA ASN A 236 23.13 -12.74 13.08
C ASN A 236 24.14 -13.86 12.78
N LEU A 237 24.57 -14.01 11.53
CA LEU A 237 25.47 -15.11 11.14
C LEU A 237 26.95 -14.74 11.16
N THR A 238 27.29 -13.47 10.94
CA THR A 238 28.70 -13.03 10.85
C THR A 238 29.08 -11.91 11.82
N GLU A 239 28.14 -11.46 12.67
CA GLU A 239 28.36 -10.33 13.61
C GLU A 239 29.55 -10.54 14.55
N ASN A 240 29.81 -11.79 14.97
CA ASN A 240 30.88 -12.13 15.91
C ASN A 240 32.13 -12.70 15.23
N LEU A 241 32.16 -12.77 13.89
CA LEU A 241 33.28 -13.33 13.15
C LEU A 241 34.31 -12.23 12.88
N THR A 242 35.53 -12.42 13.41
CA THR A 242 36.66 -11.50 13.20
C THR A 242 37.62 -11.95 12.10
N ASN A 243 37.54 -13.22 11.69
CA ASN A 243 38.36 -13.82 10.65
C ASN A 243 37.66 -13.75 9.29
N GLU A 244 38.33 -13.19 8.27
CA GLU A 244 37.80 -13.13 6.91
C GLU A 244 37.49 -14.49 6.30
N ASP A 245 38.29 -15.52 6.61
CA ASP A 245 38.06 -16.87 6.09
C ASP A 245 36.76 -17.47 6.66
N ALA A 246 36.47 -17.22 7.94
CA ALA A 246 35.23 -17.65 8.56
C ALA A 246 33.99 -16.91 7.99
N VAL A 247 34.15 -15.63 7.62
CA VAL A 247 33.08 -14.86 6.96
C VAL A 247 32.81 -15.41 5.56
N LYS A 248 33.85 -15.79 4.80
CA LYS A 248 33.70 -16.43 3.49
C LYS A 248 33.04 -17.80 3.59
N GLU A 249 33.45 -18.61 4.57
CA GLU A 249 32.82 -19.92 4.83
C GLU A 249 31.32 -19.75 5.12
N ALA A 250 30.94 -18.80 5.99
CA ALA A 250 29.54 -18.51 6.25
C ALA A 250 28.77 -18.00 5.02
N GLU A 251 29.41 -17.22 4.15
CA GLU A 251 28.82 -16.75 2.89
C GLU A 251 28.56 -17.90 1.91
N GLU A 252 29.50 -18.84 1.80
CA GLU A 252 29.40 -20.05 0.96
C GLU A 252 28.31 -21.00 1.48
N ASP A 253 28.27 -21.24 2.80
CA ASP A 253 27.24 -22.04 3.47
C ASP A 253 25.84 -21.46 3.24
N VAL A 254 25.70 -20.15 3.43
CA VAL A 254 24.43 -19.45 3.18
C VAL A 254 24.03 -19.54 1.71
N HIS A 255 24.99 -19.35 0.79
CA HIS A 255 24.71 -19.47 -0.64
C HIS A 255 24.20 -20.88 -0.98
N GLN A 256 24.87 -21.93 -0.47
CA GLN A 256 24.46 -23.32 -0.69
C GLN A 256 23.08 -23.61 -0.08
N MET A 257 22.83 -23.13 1.14
CA MET A 257 21.55 -23.27 1.83
C MET A 257 20.41 -22.60 1.04
N CYS A 258 20.61 -21.36 0.59
CA CYS A 258 19.62 -20.61 -0.17
C CYS A 258 19.39 -21.16 -1.58
N SER A 259 20.40 -21.76 -2.20
CA SER A 259 20.29 -22.37 -3.54
C SER A 259 19.30 -23.54 -3.60
N GLN A 260 18.89 -24.11 -2.46
CA GLN A 260 17.85 -25.14 -2.38
C GLN A 260 16.45 -24.61 -2.72
N PHE A 261 16.22 -23.31 -2.58
CA PHE A 261 14.90 -22.68 -2.78
C PHE A 261 14.76 -22.03 -4.16
N GLY A 262 15.86 -21.89 -4.91
CA GLY A 262 15.83 -21.28 -6.23
C GLY A 262 17.18 -20.73 -6.68
N SER A 263 17.18 -20.03 -7.81
CA SER A 263 18.39 -19.41 -8.36
C SER A 263 18.77 -18.17 -7.55
N VAL A 264 19.95 -18.21 -6.93
CA VAL A 264 20.59 -17.09 -6.25
C VAL A 264 21.45 -16.33 -7.27
N LEU A 265 21.16 -15.05 -7.45
CA LEU A 265 21.90 -14.16 -8.34
C LEU A 265 23.13 -13.58 -7.66
N GLN A 266 23.02 -13.32 -6.35
CA GLN A 266 24.11 -12.76 -5.55
C GLN A 266 23.95 -13.17 -4.09
N CYS A 267 25.06 -13.55 -3.45
CA CYS A 267 25.16 -13.73 -1.99
C CYS A 267 26.43 -13.00 -1.55
N PHE A 268 26.36 -12.17 -0.50
CA PHE A 268 27.58 -11.60 0.08
C PHE A 268 27.41 -11.18 1.54
N ALA A 269 28.49 -11.31 2.32
CA ALA A 269 28.63 -10.69 3.62
C ALA A 269 29.10 -9.23 3.49
N CYS A 270 28.38 -8.30 4.12
CA CYS A 270 28.80 -6.90 4.11
C CYS A 270 29.90 -6.68 5.15
N ARG A 271 31.00 -6.02 4.75
CA ARG A 271 32.24 -5.92 5.54
C ARG A 271 32.42 -4.59 6.28
N SER A 272 31.60 -3.60 5.98
CA SER A 272 31.78 -2.23 6.50
C SER A 272 30.47 -1.46 6.50
N GLY A 273 30.38 -0.45 7.37
CA GLY A 273 29.20 0.40 7.49
C GLY A 273 28.07 -0.29 8.26
N GLN A 274 26.85 0.20 8.11
CA GLN A 274 25.70 -0.30 8.87
C GLN A 274 25.27 -1.74 8.50
N GLY A 275 25.78 -2.26 7.37
CA GLY A 275 25.52 -3.63 6.92
C GLY A 275 26.48 -4.64 7.52
N GLN A 276 27.54 -4.19 8.20
CA GLN A 276 28.58 -5.07 8.74
C GLN A 276 27.98 -6.19 9.61
N GLY A 277 28.44 -7.42 9.39
CA GLY A 277 27.97 -8.60 10.14
C GLY A 277 26.72 -9.26 9.56
N LYS A 278 26.14 -8.68 8.50
CA LYS A 278 24.94 -9.20 7.82
C LYS A 278 25.30 -9.84 6.47
N ILE A 279 24.59 -10.91 6.12
CA ILE A 279 24.67 -11.54 4.79
C ILE A 279 23.42 -11.18 4.00
N PHE A 280 23.60 -10.81 2.74
CA PHE A 280 22.51 -10.51 1.82
C PHE A 280 22.44 -11.54 0.71
N VAL A 281 21.23 -11.99 0.41
CA VAL A 281 20.96 -13.00 -0.63
C VAL A 281 19.91 -12.45 -1.59
N HIS A 282 20.27 -12.32 -2.86
CA HIS A 282 19.38 -11.87 -3.93
C HIS A 282 18.96 -13.06 -4.80
N PHE A 283 17.67 -13.38 -4.76
CA PHE A 283 17.07 -14.43 -5.59
C PHE A 283 16.64 -13.88 -6.95
N SER A 284 16.61 -14.77 -7.94
CA SER A 284 16.09 -14.45 -9.28
C SER A 284 14.61 -14.07 -9.26
N TYR A 285 13.83 -14.70 -8.37
CA TYR A 285 12.40 -14.44 -8.22
C TYR A 285 11.99 -14.29 -6.75
N ALA A 286 11.10 -13.35 -6.48
CA ALA A 286 10.64 -13.05 -5.13
C ALA A 286 9.96 -14.24 -4.42
N HIS A 287 9.24 -15.11 -5.14
CA HIS A 287 8.63 -16.30 -4.54
C HIS A 287 9.68 -17.25 -3.93
N GLN A 288 10.88 -17.32 -4.50
CA GLN A 288 11.99 -18.14 -3.98
C GLN A 288 12.47 -17.56 -2.65
N ALA A 289 12.61 -16.23 -2.57
CA ALA A 289 12.95 -15.53 -1.34
C ALA A 289 11.87 -15.71 -0.27
N VAL A 290 10.58 -15.67 -0.62
CA VAL A 290 9.47 -15.93 0.31
C VAL A 290 9.52 -17.36 0.84
N THR A 291 9.71 -18.36 -0.04
CA THR A 291 9.85 -19.76 0.40
C THR A 291 11.06 -19.94 1.31
N ALA A 292 12.22 -19.40 0.93
CA ALA A 292 13.44 -19.44 1.74
C ALA A 292 13.23 -18.76 3.10
N PHE A 293 12.58 -17.59 3.13
CA PHE A 293 12.28 -16.87 4.38
C PHE A 293 11.49 -17.74 5.35
N HIS A 294 10.40 -18.37 4.89
CA HIS A 294 9.57 -19.22 5.73
C HIS A 294 10.28 -20.49 6.20
N SER A 295 11.07 -21.12 5.33
CA SER A 295 11.81 -22.35 5.68
C SER A 295 12.99 -22.09 6.61
N LEU A 296 13.71 -20.99 6.41
CA LEU A 296 14.94 -20.69 7.14
C LEU A 296 14.69 -19.98 8.48
N SER A 297 13.53 -19.34 8.68
CA SER A 297 13.19 -18.67 9.95
C SER A 297 13.13 -19.63 11.15
N SER A 298 13.01 -20.93 10.92
CA SER A 298 13.03 -21.98 11.96
C SER A 298 14.33 -22.77 12.04
N VAL A 299 15.32 -22.45 11.20
CA VAL A 299 16.60 -23.17 11.12
C VAL A 299 17.59 -22.61 12.14
N THR A 300 18.46 -23.48 12.65
CA THR A 300 19.63 -23.09 13.44
C THR A 300 20.90 -23.23 12.62
N TYR A 301 21.81 -22.28 12.78
CA TYR A 301 23.15 -22.26 12.20
C TYR A 301 24.16 -22.08 13.34
N ASN A 302 25.12 -22.99 13.47
CA ASN A 302 26.11 -23.00 14.56
C ASN A 302 25.50 -22.83 15.97
N GLY A 303 24.33 -23.45 16.20
CA GLY A 303 23.62 -23.39 17.49
C GLY A 303 22.77 -22.15 17.74
N HIS A 304 22.71 -21.21 16.79
CA HIS A 304 21.87 -20.00 16.87
C HIS A 304 20.75 -20.03 15.84
N SER A 305 19.54 -19.58 16.22
CA SER A 305 18.44 -19.42 15.25
C SER A 305 18.80 -18.36 14.21
N VAL A 306 18.51 -18.63 12.94
CA VAL A 306 18.74 -17.68 11.86
C VAL A 306 17.71 -16.55 11.94
N ILE A 307 18.17 -15.30 12.01
CA ILE A 307 17.31 -14.11 12.01
C ILE A 307 17.31 -13.50 10.61
N LEU A 308 16.13 -13.44 9.99
CA LEU A 308 15.94 -13.02 8.61
C LEU A 308 15.02 -11.81 8.54
N THR A 309 15.31 -10.91 7.59
CA THR A 309 14.37 -9.90 7.13
C THR A 309 14.33 -9.87 5.62
N TYR A 310 13.23 -9.41 5.03
CA TYR A 310 13.32 -8.92 3.64
C TYR A 310 14.17 -7.65 3.62
N PHE A 311 14.73 -7.34 2.46
CA PHE A 311 15.50 -6.13 2.26
C PHE A 311 14.88 -5.29 1.13
N PRO A 312 14.57 -3.99 1.35
CA PRO A 312 13.89 -3.19 0.34
C PRO A 312 14.70 -3.11 -0.96
N LEU A 313 14.03 -3.36 -2.09
CA LEU A 313 14.67 -3.41 -3.40
C LEU A 313 15.30 -2.07 -3.80
N ASP A 314 14.65 -0.94 -3.46
CA ASP A 314 15.20 0.40 -3.70
C ASP A 314 16.52 0.61 -2.95
N SER A 315 16.58 0.19 -1.69
CA SER A 315 17.78 0.30 -0.85
C SER A 315 18.92 -0.55 -1.39
N TRP A 316 18.60 -1.73 -1.94
CA TRP A 316 19.58 -2.58 -2.60
C TRP A 316 20.19 -1.94 -3.84
N HIS A 317 19.35 -1.43 -4.74
CA HIS A 317 19.83 -0.77 -5.95
C HIS A 317 20.65 0.49 -5.64
N GLN A 318 20.29 1.22 -4.58
CA GLN A 318 21.03 2.39 -4.11
C GLN A 318 22.25 2.04 -3.24
N ARG A 319 22.52 0.75 -2.98
CA ARG A 319 23.56 0.25 -2.07
C ARG A 319 23.50 0.86 -0.66
N GLN A 320 22.29 1.18 -0.20
CA GLN A 320 22.03 1.65 1.15
C GLN A 320 21.87 0.46 2.10
N LEU A 321 23.00 -0.14 2.49
CA LEU A 321 23.06 -1.36 3.29
C LEU A 321 22.95 -1.09 4.80
N PHE A 322 21.86 -0.46 5.26
CA PHE A 322 21.63 -0.17 6.68
C PHE A 322 21.28 -1.38 7.55
#